data_AF-A0A4Y2UI93-F1
#
_entry.id   AF-A0A4Y2UI93-F1
#
_cell.length_a   1.000
_cell.length_b   1.000
_cell.length_c   1.000
_cell.angle_alpha   90.00
_cell.angle_beta   90.00
_cell.angle_gamma   90.00
#
_symmetry.space_group_name_H-M   'P 1'
#
loop_
_entity.id
_entity.type
_entity.pdbx_description
1 polymer ?
#
loop_
_entity_poly.entity_id
_entity_poly.type
_entity_poly.pdbx_seq_one_letter_code
_entity_poly.pdbx_strand_id
1 'polypeptide(L)'
;KKPETVSFVDAAACIGDAVRSYTALHYLGRLSHGDTVLIMDGASAFGSLCIQLAHHWGAKVITTVSSEDEKLYLDGLEDQVALVIDQRKRSLSTYHTSSFRNGNSEMIWSACMEETGGLGVDLIVDNGVTLFSDNEYRILTNDNYSYPVPSKHEIISALAVGGRWITSKENLQLDPPNSRLLFLKCASLGFLFEHAWTLSSTQQGQYLHILMDIMEKVADGVIRPNVYHTVSFDSVPETMKKLPSVRVGKIVMKMD
;
A
#
# COMPACT_ATOMS: atom_id res chain seq x y z
N LYS A 1 22.97 -11.94 1.27
CA LYS A 1 23.01 -13.42 1.15
C LYS A 1 21.76 -13.96 1.83
N LYS A 2 21.06 -14.94 1.24
CA LYS A 2 19.88 -15.55 1.88
C LYS A 2 20.29 -16.29 3.17
N PRO A 3 19.64 -16.07 4.32
CA PRO A 3 19.87 -16.86 5.53
C PRO A 3 19.55 -18.35 5.30
N GLU A 4 20.15 -19.25 6.08
CA GLU A 4 19.92 -20.69 5.94
C GLU A 4 18.50 -21.10 6.34
N THR A 5 17.92 -20.41 7.32
CA THR A 5 16.57 -20.63 7.84
C THR A 5 15.45 -20.20 6.89
N VAL A 6 15.76 -19.36 5.90
CA VAL A 6 14.76 -18.80 4.97
C VAL A 6 14.73 -19.63 3.68
N SER A 7 13.56 -20.06 3.23
CA SER A 7 13.45 -20.80 1.97
C SER A 7 13.74 -19.92 0.75
N PHE A 8 14.14 -20.51 -0.38
CA PHE A 8 14.33 -19.73 -1.62
C PHE A 8 13.01 -19.11 -2.11
N VAL A 9 11.88 -19.79 -1.89
CA VAL A 9 10.55 -19.30 -2.26
C VAL A 9 10.20 -18.05 -1.46
N ASP A 10 10.41 -18.09 -0.14
CA ASP A 10 10.12 -16.95 0.73
C ASP A 10 11.04 -15.77 0.43
N ALA A 11 12.33 -16.04 0.22
CA ALA A 11 13.29 -15.00 -0.15
C ALA A 11 12.89 -14.33 -1.49
N ALA A 12 12.55 -15.11 -2.51
CA ALA A 12 12.12 -14.60 -3.81
C ALA A 12 10.79 -13.83 -3.74
N ALA A 13 9.86 -14.31 -2.91
CA ALA A 13 8.58 -13.63 -2.69
C ALA A 13 8.79 -12.27 -2.01
N CYS A 14 9.69 -12.21 -1.02
CA CYS A 14 9.86 -11.07 -0.13
C CYS A 14 10.66 -9.91 -0.73
N ILE A 15 11.82 -10.17 -1.35
CA ILE A 15 12.85 -9.13 -1.61
C ILE A 15 12.31 -7.86 -2.28
N GLY A 16 11.62 -8.00 -3.42
CA GLY A 16 11.18 -6.83 -4.19
C GLY A 16 10.20 -5.96 -3.41
N ASP A 17 9.16 -6.58 -2.88
CA ASP A 17 8.11 -5.88 -2.14
C ASP A 17 8.61 -5.36 -0.80
N ALA A 18 9.49 -6.08 -0.11
CA ALA A 18 10.09 -5.62 1.15
C ALA A 18 11.01 -4.41 0.94
N VAL A 19 11.82 -4.38 -0.13
CA VAL A 19 12.63 -3.19 -0.48
C VAL A 19 11.70 -2.01 -0.79
N ARG A 20 10.62 -2.25 -1.54
CA ARG A 20 9.61 -1.23 -1.83
C ARG A 20 8.95 -0.71 -0.55
N SER A 21 8.56 -1.58 0.38
CA SER A 21 7.98 -1.22 1.68
C SER A 21 8.95 -0.43 2.54
N TYR A 22 10.22 -0.86 2.63
CA TYR A 22 11.25 -0.16 3.37
C TYR A 22 11.49 1.25 2.80
N THR A 23 11.53 1.37 1.48
CA THR A 23 11.68 2.66 0.78
C THR A 23 10.51 3.59 1.09
N ALA A 24 9.28 3.07 1.00
CA ALA A 24 8.07 3.83 1.26
C ALA A 24 7.98 4.31 2.71
N LEU A 25 8.21 3.42 3.68
CA LEU A 25 8.01 3.71 5.09
C LEU A 25 9.18 4.46 5.71
N HIS A 26 10.42 4.02 5.47
CA HIS A 26 11.60 4.59 6.13
C HIS A 26 12.16 5.81 5.38
N TYR A 27 12.53 5.66 4.11
CA TYR A 27 13.28 6.69 3.39
C TYR A 27 12.40 7.85 2.92
N LEU A 28 11.25 7.54 2.32
CA LEU A 28 10.31 8.55 1.85
C LEU A 28 9.37 8.98 2.96
N GLY A 29 8.78 8.01 3.65
CA GLY A 29 7.77 8.21 4.68
C GLY A 29 8.32 8.67 6.03
N ARG A 30 9.60 8.42 6.35
CA ARG A 30 10.22 8.75 7.65
C ARG A 30 9.34 8.34 8.84
N LEU A 31 8.73 7.17 8.73
CA LEU A 31 7.80 6.65 9.72
C LEU A 31 8.50 6.55 11.07
N SER A 32 7.84 7.07 12.11
CA SER A 32 8.33 7.05 13.47
C SER A 32 7.39 6.26 14.39
N HIS A 33 7.90 5.83 15.54
CA HIS A 33 7.09 5.19 16.57
C HIS A 33 5.93 6.11 16.98
N GLY A 34 4.71 5.57 17.05
CA GLY A 34 3.50 6.31 17.37
C GLY A 34 2.83 7.01 16.19
N ASP A 35 3.48 7.10 15.02
CA ASP A 35 2.83 7.61 13.81
C ASP A 35 1.64 6.72 13.44
N THR A 36 0.57 7.31 12.91
CA THR A 36 -0.52 6.56 12.29
C THR A 36 -0.31 6.50 10.78
N VAL A 37 -0.32 5.29 10.21
CA VAL A 37 -0.13 5.06 8.77
C VAL A 37 -1.35 4.40 8.15
N LEU A 38 -1.79 4.93 7.01
CA LEU A 38 -2.75 4.27 6.13
C LEU A 38 -2.00 3.54 4.99
N ILE A 39 -2.16 2.22 4.94
CA ILE A 39 -1.59 1.36 3.89
C ILE A 39 -2.74 0.87 3.00
N MET A 40 -2.76 1.36 1.76
CA MET A 40 -3.75 0.92 0.78
C MET A 40 -3.45 -0.51 0.31
N ASP A 41 -4.52 -1.26 -0.01
CA ASP A 41 -4.43 -2.63 -0.54
C ASP A 41 -3.60 -3.59 0.34
N GLY A 42 -3.97 -3.67 1.62
CA GLY A 42 -3.16 -4.32 2.67
C GLY A 42 -2.88 -5.81 2.46
N ALA A 43 -3.77 -6.53 1.78
CA ALA A 43 -3.61 -7.96 1.53
C ALA A 43 -2.69 -8.28 0.33
N SER A 44 -2.28 -7.26 -0.45
CA SER A 44 -1.29 -7.43 -1.51
C SER A 44 0.08 -7.82 -0.93
N ALA A 45 0.96 -8.37 -1.79
CA ALA A 45 2.32 -8.70 -1.39
C ALA A 45 3.08 -7.49 -0.79
N PHE A 46 2.93 -6.32 -1.42
CA PHE A 46 3.50 -5.06 -0.95
C PHE A 46 2.81 -4.53 0.32
N GLY A 47 1.48 -4.48 0.33
CA GLY A 47 0.70 -3.96 1.45
C GLY A 47 0.95 -4.75 2.74
N SER A 48 0.99 -6.08 2.64
CA SER A 48 1.16 -6.96 3.80
C SER A 48 2.54 -6.85 4.44
N LEU A 49 3.59 -6.61 3.64
CA LEU A 49 4.93 -6.33 4.15
C LEU A 49 5.03 -4.91 4.73
N CYS A 50 4.34 -3.93 4.14
CA CYS A 50 4.22 -2.60 4.74
C CYS A 50 3.55 -2.67 6.11
N ILE A 51 2.47 -3.43 6.27
CA ILE A 51 1.76 -3.59 7.55
C ILE A 51 2.70 -4.15 8.61
N GLN A 52 3.34 -5.27 8.31
CA GLN A 52 4.27 -5.96 9.22
C GLN A 52 5.43 -5.05 9.64
N LEU A 53 6.05 -4.33 8.69
CA LEU A 53 7.15 -3.40 8.99
C LEU A 53 6.70 -2.19 9.79
N ALA A 54 5.58 -1.56 9.42
CA ALA A 54 5.06 -0.39 10.12
C ALA A 54 4.68 -0.73 11.57
N HIS A 55 3.98 -1.84 11.77
CA HIS A 55 3.65 -2.34 13.10
C HIS A 55 4.91 -2.67 13.90
N HIS A 56 5.90 -3.34 13.30
CA HIS A 56 7.16 -3.64 13.97
C HIS A 56 7.94 -2.38 14.39
N TRP A 57 7.84 -1.28 13.66
CA TRP A 57 8.40 0.02 14.03
C TRP A 57 7.51 0.81 15.02
N GLY A 58 6.40 0.22 15.46
CA GLY A 58 5.49 0.77 16.46
C GLY A 58 4.58 1.87 15.94
N ALA A 59 4.29 1.88 14.64
CA ALA A 59 3.26 2.72 14.07
C ALA A 59 1.87 2.07 14.22
N LYS A 60 0.83 2.89 14.31
CA LYS A 60 -0.56 2.45 14.28
C LYS A 60 -1.00 2.27 12.84
N VAL A 61 -1.37 1.05 12.46
CA VAL A 61 -1.66 0.70 11.06
C VAL A 61 -3.16 0.69 10.77
N ILE A 62 -3.57 1.50 9.80
CA ILE A 62 -4.88 1.46 9.15
C ILE A 62 -4.69 0.90 7.74
N THR A 63 -5.62 0.09 7.26
CA THR A 63 -5.51 -0.49 5.92
C THR A 63 -6.85 -0.63 5.22
N THR A 64 -6.84 -1.00 3.94
CA THR A 64 -8.04 -1.14 3.12
C THR A 64 -8.14 -2.53 2.48
N VAL A 65 -9.37 -3.01 2.30
CA VAL A 65 -9.70 -4.23 1.54
C VAL A 65 -10.78 -3.96 0.49
N SER A 66 -10.80 -4.81 -0.52
CA SER A 66 -11.73 -4.77 -1.66
C SER A 66 -12.39 -6.12 -1.97
N SER A 67 -12.01 -7.20 -1.29
CA SER A 67 -12.64 -8.53 -1.40
C SER A 67 -12.74 -9.22 -0.02
N GLU A 68 -13.54 -10.30 0.07
CA GLU A 68 -13.61 -11.09 1.32
C GLU A 68 -12.30 -11.86 1.56
N ASP A 69 -11.67 -12.36 0.51
CA ASP A 69 -10.38 -13.07 0.60
C ASP A 69 -9.28 -12.17 1.15
N GLU A 70 -9.23 -10.91 0.72
CA GLU A 70 -8.32 -9.91 1.27
C GLU A 70 -8.59 -9.65 2.76
N LYS A 71 -9.87 -9.59 3.14
CA LYS A 71 -10.26 -9.39 4.54
C LYS A 71 -9.87 -10.59 5.41
N LEU A 72 -10.18 -11.81 4.97
CA LEU A 72 -9.80 -13.05 5.67
C LEU A 72 -8.29 -13.13 5.89
N TYR A 73 -7.49 -12.72 4.91
CA TYR A 73 -6.05 -12.64 5.07
C TYR A 73 -5.62 -11.64 6.15
N LEU A 74 -6.19 -10.43 6.14
CA LEU A 74 -5.85 -9.40 7.11
C LEU A 74 -6.34 -9.70 8.53
N ASP A 75 -7.47 -10.38 8.68
CA ASP A 75 -7.94 -10.86 9.98
C ASP A 75 -6.91 -11.82 10.62
N GLY A 76 -6.13 -12.54 9.81
CA GLY A 76 -5.01 -13.38 10.26
C GLY A 76 -3.74 -12.62 10.65
N LEU A 77 -3.66 -11.30 10.42
CA LEU A 77 -2.55 -10.46 10.92
C LEU A 77 -2.79 -9.94 12.35
N GLU A 78 -3.98 -10.22 12.91
CA GLU A 78 -4.33 -9.95 14.32
C GLU A 78 -3.99 -8.50 14.74
N ASP A 79 -3.21 -8.34 15.80
CA ASP A 79 -2.89 -7.05 16.45
C ASP A 79 -2.06 -6.10 15.58
N GLN A 80 -1.58 -6.55 14.41
CA GLN A 80 -0.78 -5.71 13.51
C GLN A 80 -1.58 -4.63 12.80
N VAL A 81 -2.91 -4.75 12.77
CA VAL A 81 -3.81 -3.84 12.07
C VAL A 81 -4.81 -3.26 13.07
N ALA A 82 -4.77 -1.95 13.27
CA ALA A 82 -5.72 -1.26 14.15
C ALA A 82 -7.10 -1.12 13.53
N LEU A 83 -7.17 -0.90 12.21
CA LEU A 83 -8.43 -0.71 11.49
C LEU A 83 -8.36 -1.21 10.05
N VAL A 84 -9.36 -1.99 9.63
CA VAL A 84 -9.57 -2.43 8.25
C VAL A 84 -10.77 -1.71 7.64
N ILE A 85 -10.51 -0.92 6.59
CA ILE A 85 -11.51 -0.17 5.84
C ILE A 85 -12.01 -1.02 4.66
N ASP A 86 -13.28 -1.44 4.71
CA ASP A 86 -13.89 -2.29 3.68
C ASP A 86 -14.50 -1.48 2.53
N GLN A 87 -13.76 -1.39 1.42
CA GLN A 87 -14.14 -0.61 0.24
C GLN A 87 -15.33 -1.17 -0.54
N ARG A 88 -15.80 -2.38 -0.23
CA ARG A 88 -17.00 -2.96 -0.85
C ARG A 88 -18.29 -2.28 -0.36
N LYS A 89 -18.27 -1.77 0.86
CA LYS A 89 -19.42 -1.06 1.47
C LYS A 89 -19.72 0.27 0.78
N ARG A 90 -18.79 0.78 -0.02
CA ARG A 90 -18.92 2.01 -0.81
C ARG A 90 -20.06 1.94 -1.84
N SER A 91 -20.43 0.75 -2.30
CA SER A 91 -21.50 0.54 -3.29
C SER A 91 -22.90 0.33 -2.69
N LEU A 92 -23.03 0.16 -1.37
CA LEU A 92 -24.30 -0.22 -0.73
C LEU A 92 -25.11 0.96 -0.18
N SER A 93 -24.57 2.18 -0.12
CA SER A 93 -25.24 3.35 0.49
C SER A 93 -25.88 4.33 -0.51
N THR A 94 -25.90 4.00 -1.81
CA THR A 94 -26.41 4.89 -2.88
C THR A 94 -27.92 5.16 -2.83
N TYR A 95 -28.67 4.51 -1.94
CA TYR A 95 -30.14 4.61 -1.94
C TYR A 95 -30.77 5.56 -0.91
N HIS A 96 -30.03 6.13 0.06
CA HIS A 96 -30.63 7.10 0.97
C HIS A 96 -29.61 8.10 1.52
N THR A 97 -29.52 9.28 0.90
CA THR A 97 -29.79 10.57 1.59
C THR A 97 -29.69 11.71 0.58
N SER A 98 -30.83 12.35 0.34
CA SER A 98 -30.92 13.66 -0.29
C SER A 98 -30.33 14.74 0.63
N SER A 99 -29.81 15.79 -0.01
CA SER A 99 -29.55 17.13 0.55
C SER A 99 -28.32 17.32 1.48
N PHE A 100 -27.30 17.96 0.91
CA PHE A 100 -26.32 18.85 1.58
C PHE A 100 -25.19 18.28 2.44
N ARG A 101 -24.83 16.99 2.31
CA ARG A 101 -23.46 16.54 2.62
C ARG A 101 -23.04 15.49 1.59
N ASN A 102 -21.84 15.66 1.03
CA ASN A 102 -21.19 14.74 0.10
C ASN A 102 -20.70 13.46 0.85
N GLY A 103 -21.55 12.88 1.71
CA GLY A 103 -21.15 11.99 2.80
C GLY A 103 -20.84 10.55 2.43
N ASN A 104 -20.92 10.18 1.15
CA ASN A 104 -20.78 8.77 0.72
C ASN A 104 -19.48 8.51 -0.05
N SER A 105 -18.76 9.56 -0.46
CA SER A 105 -17.59 9.45 -1.35
C SER A 105 -16.25 9.38 -0.61
N GLU A 106 -16.25 9.45 0.72
CA GLU A 106 -15.04 9.72 1.52
C GLU A 106 -14.87 8.73 2.68
N MET A 107 -15.15 7.45 2.45
CA MET A 107 -15.09 6.41 3.48
C MET A 107 -13.69 6.25 4.08
N ILE A 108 -12.64 6.44 3.28
CA ILE A 108 -11.26 6.36 3.78
C ILE A 108 -10.98 7.56 4.70
N TRP A 109 -11.39 8.76 4.28
CA TRP A 109 -11.25 9.96 5.10
C TRP A 109 -12.03 9.83 6.41
N SER A 110 -13.30 9.43 6.37
CA SER A 110 -14.12 9.33 7.58
C SER A 110 -13.55 8.34 8.58
N ALA A 111 -13.11 7.16 8.10
CA ALA A 111 -12.49 6.14 8.93
C ALA A 111 -11.17 6.62 9.54
N CYS A 112 -10.31 7.28 8.75
CA CYS A 112 -9.07 7.85 9.26
C CYS A 112 -9.32 8.93 10.31
N MET A 113 -10.31 9.80 10.10
CA MET A 113 -10.65 10.85 11.05
C MET A 113 -11.22 10.27 12.35
N GLU A 114 -12.10 9.28 12.27
CA GLU A 114 -12.65 8.62 13.46
C GLU A 114 -11.54 7.95 14.28
N GLU A 115 -10.66 7.18 13.62
CA GLU A 115 -9.59 6.41 14.26
C GLU A 115 -8.49 7.29 14.90
N THR A 116 -8.38 8.54 14.44
CA THR A 116 -7.36 9.51 14.87
C THR A 116 -7.94 10.68 15.67
N GLY A 117 -9.23 10.63 16.03
CA GLY A 117 -9.87 11.73 16.77
C GLY A 117 -9.93 13.05 16.00
N GLY A 118 -9.96 12.99 14.66
CA GLY A 118 -10.03 14.14 13.76
C GLY A 118 -8.68 14.74 13.38
N LEU A 119 -7.57 14.12 13.78
CA LEU A 119 -6.22 14.61 13.46
C LEU A 119 -5.79 14.27 12.03
N GLY A 120 -6.23 13.13 11.50
CA GLY A 120 -5.74 12.54 10.26
C GLY A 120 -4.52 11.65 10.48
N VAL A 121 -4.01 11.05 9.41
CA VAL A 121 -2.87 10.11 9.44
C VAL A 121 -1.56 10.77 9.04
N ASP A 122 -0.46 10.35 9.66
CA ASP A 122 0.88 10.92 9.46
C ASP A 122 1.53 10.46 8.14
N LEU A 123 1.16 9.27 7.68
CA LEU A 123 1.67 8.66 6.45
C LEU A 123 0.55 7.95 5.70
N ILE A 124 0.47 8.15 4.38
CA ILE A 124 -0.36 7.35 3.47
C ILE A 124 0.56 6.72 2.43
N VAL A 125 0.52 5.39 2.33
CA VAL A 125 1.17 4.64 1.26
C VAL A 125 0.08 4.12 0.33
N ASP A 126 0.00 4.69 -0.87
CA ASP A 126 -0.97 4.22 -1.85
C ASP A 126 -0.51 2.99 -2.62
N ASN A 127 -1.48 2.29 -3.21
CA ASN A 127 -1.25 1.29 -4.24
C ASN A 127 -2.19 1.57 -5.42
N GLY A 128 -2.20 2.84 -5.84
CA GLY A 128 -3.10 3.36 -6.86
C GLY A 128 -3.98 4.51 -6.38
N VAL A 129 -4.20 5.47 -7.27
CA VAL A 129 -5.01 6.66 -7.06
C VAL A 129 -5.64 7.07 -8.38
N THR A 130 -6.88 7.56 -8.33
CA THR A 130 -7.59 8.02 -9.53
C THR A 130 -7.13 9.42 -9.95
N LEU A 131 -6.76 9.59 -11.22
CA LEU A 131 -6.46 10.91 -11.78
C LEU A 131 -7.74 11.70 -12.04
N PHE A 132 -8.79 11.03 -12.53
CA PHE A 132 -10.06 11.65 -12.89
C PHE A 132 -11.21 10.85 -12.31
N SER A 133 -12.25 11.57 -11.87
CA SER A 133 -13.52 10.97 -11.43
C SER A 133 -14.32 10.41 -12.60
N ASP A 134 -14.17 11.00 -13.79
CA ASP A 134 -14.91 10.62 -14.99
C ASP A 134 -14.31 9.40 -15.68
N ASN A 135 -15.16 8.41 -15.96
CA ASN A 135 -14.77 7.12 -16.53
C ASN A 135 -14.13 7.25 -17.93
N GLU A 136 -14.57 8.19 -18.77
CA GLU A 136 -13.96 8.41 -20.10
C GLU A 136 -12.47 8.80 -19.98
N TYR A 137 -12.14 9.71 -19.07
CA TYR A 137 -10.75 10.14 -18.86
C TYR A 137 -9.90 9.05 -18.23
N ARG A 138 -10.50 8.13 -17.46
CA ARG A 138 -9.78 6.97 -16.92
C ARG A 138 -9.32 6.01 -18.01
N ILE A 139 -10.17 5.78 -19.02
CA ILE A 139 -9.81 4.96 -20.18
C ILE A 139 -8.66 5.62 -20.95
N LEU A 140 -8.73 6.95 -21.16
CA LEU A 140 -7.70 7.71 -21.87
C LEU A 140 -6.35 7.73 -21.13
N THR A 141 -6.35 7.61 -19.81
CA THR A 141 -5.14 7.63 -18.97
C THR A 141 -4.63 6.25 -18.57
N ASN A 142 -5.26 5.18 -19.07
CA ASN A 142 -5.00 3.80 -18.64
C ASN A 142 -5.17 3.59 -17.11
N ASP A 143 -6.04 4.36 -16.45
CA ASP A 143 -6.42 4.23 -15.04
C ASP A 143 -7.46 3.11 -14.83
N ASN A 144 -7.24 1.96 -15.49
CA ASN A 144 -8.14 0.80 -15.47
C ASN A 144 -7.82 -0.11 -14.28
N TYR A 145 -8.03 0.40 -13.07
CA TYR A 145 -7.98 -0.41 -11.87
C TYR A 145 -9.18 -1.37 -11.84
N SER A 146 -8.93 -2.67 -11.64
CA SER A 146 -9.97 -3.69 -11.47
C SER A 146 -10.65 -3.64 -10.10
N TYR A 147 -10.30 -2.64 -9.28
CA TYR A 147 -10.73 -2.48 -7.90
C TYR A 147 -10.88 -1.02 -7.50
N PRO A 148 -11.61 -0.73 -6.40
CA PRO A 148 -11.77 0.62 -5.89
C PRO A 148 -10.42 1.21 -5.47
N VAL A 149 -10.10 2.37 -6.03
CA VAL A 149 -8.95 3.19 -5.67
C VAL A 149 -9.43 4.58 -5.26
N PRO A 150 -8.77 5.22 -4.28
CA PRO A 150 -9.19 6.51 -3.76
C PRO A 150 -9.01 7.64 -4.78
N SER A 151 -9.65 8.77 -4.51
CA SER A 151 -9.34 10.02 -5.19
C SER A 151 -8.16 10.72 -4.52
N LYS A 152 -7.47 11.57 -5.29
CA LYS A 152 -6.44 12.48 -4.75
C LYS A 152 -6.98 13.30 -3.58
N HIS A 153 -8.20 13.81 -3.73
CA HIS A 153 -8.86 14.60 -2.70
C HIS A 153 -9.04 13.81 -1.40
N GLU A 154 -9.53 12.58 -1.48
CA GLU A 154 -9.75 11.72 -0.33
C GLU A 154 -8.43 11.40 0.41
N ILE A 155 -7.36 11.08 -0.33
CA ILE A 155 -6.02 10.86 0.24
C ILE A 155 -5.55 12.12 0.97
N ILE A 156 -5.54 13.27 0.28
CA ILE A 156 -4.97 14.50 0.85
C ILE A 156 -5.81 14.97 2.05
N SER A 157 -7.13 14.84 1.99
CA SER A 157 -8.04 15.17 3.08
C SER A 157 -7.77 14.34 4.34
N ALA A 158 -7.41 13.05 4.17
CA ALA A 158 -7.12 12.13 5.27
C ALA A 158 -5.78 12.40 5.99
N LEU A 159 -4.85 13.13 5.37
CA LEU A 159 -3.55 13.44 5.98
C LEU A 159 -3.67 14.35 7.19
N ALA A 160 -2.84 14.12 8.20
CA ALA A 160 -2.57 15.05 9.28
C ALA A 160 -1.77 16.27 8.82
N VAL A 161 -1.63 17.28 9.69
CA VAL A 161 -0.70 18.38 9.47
C VAL A 161 0.73 17.84 9.47
N GLY A 162 1.52 18.16 8.44
CA GLY A 162 2.85 17.58 8.23
C GLY A 162 2.83 16.17 7.63
N GLY A 163 1.65 15.66 7.27
CA GLY A 163 1.47 14.32 6.74
C GLY A 163 2.21 14.07 5.42
N ARG A 164 2.54 12.81 5.17
CA ARG A 164 3.31 12.37 4.00
C ARG A 164 2.46 11.44 3.15
N TRP A 165 2.37 11.71 1.86
CA TRP A 165 1.75 10.80 0.90
C TRP A 165 2.82 10.22 -0.01
N ILE A 166 2.93 8.90 0.01
CA ILE A 166 3.81 8.13 -0.86
C ILE A 166 2.96 7.47 -1.95
N THR A 167 3.23 7.84 -3.19
CA THR A 167 2.45 7.37 -4.35
C THR A 167 3.24 6.43 -5.24
N SER A 168 2.55 5.40 -5.72
CA SER A 168 3.00 4.52 -6.80
C SER A 168 2.64 5.06 -8.20
N LYS A 169 1.91 6.17 -8.27
CA LYS A 169 1.40 6.75 -9.52
C LYS A 169 2.45 7.65 -10.17
N GLU A 170 3.17 7.13 -11.16
CA GLU A 170 4.26 7.85 -11.85
C GLU A 170 3.82 9.17 -12.52
N ASN A 171 2.60 9.21 -13.04
CA ASN A 171 2.04 10.33 -13.80
C ASN A 171 1.02 11.12 -12.98
N LEU A 172 1.19 11.16 -11.65
CA LEU A 172 0.28 11.86 -10.76
C LEU A 172 0.18 13.35 -11.12
N GLN A 173 -1.04 13.83 -11.34
CA GLN A 173 -1.34 15.24 -11.55
C GLN A 173 -2.10 15.81 -10.37
N LEU A 174 -1.60 16.89 -9.78
CA LEU A 174 -2.29 17.64 -8.74
C LEU A 174 -2.95 18.88 -9.36
N ASP A 175 -4.27 18.91 -9.35
CA ASP A 175 -5.05 20.09 -9.69
C ASP A 175 -4.87 21.21 -8.64
N PRO A 176 -5.14 22.48 -9.01
CA PRO A 176 -4.97 23.62 -8.10
C PRO A 176 -5.68 23.47 -6.74
N PRO A 177 -6.91 22.91 -6.64
CA PRO A 177 -7.53 22.61 -5.35
C PRO A 177 -6.74 21.61 -4.49
N ASN A 178 -6.31 20.49 -5.07
CA ASN A 178 -5.57 19.45 -4.35
C ASN A 178 -4.19 19.91 -3.91
N SER A 179 -3.46 20.63 -4.77
CA SER A 179 -2.17 21.23 -4.41
C SER A 179 -2.30 22.28 -3.29
N ARG A 180 -3.36 23.10 -3.33
CA ARG A 180 -3.67 24.05 -2.25
C ARG A 180 -3.97 23.33 -0.93
N LEU A 181 -4.73 22.23 -0.96
CA LEU A 181 -5.03 21.47 0.25
C LEU A 181 -3.78 20.83 0.86
N LEU A 182 -2.91 20.26 0.03
CA LEU A 182 -1.62 19.72 0.45
C LEU A 182 -0.77 20.81 1.13
N PHE A 183 -0.71 22.00 0.52
CA PHE A 183 -0.01 23.16 1.07
C PHE A 183 -0.56 23.57 2.44
N LEU A 184 -1.89 23.68 2.58
CA LEU A 184 -2.54 24.07 3.84
C LEU A 184 -2.28 23.08 4.98
N LYS A 185 -2.05 21.80 4.65
CA LYS A 185 -1.67 20.77 5.62
C LYS A 185 -0.17 20.74 5.91
N CYS A 186 0.66 21.57 5.26
CA CYS A 186 2.11 21.42 5.29
C CYS A 186 2.57 19.99 4.91
N ALA A 187 1.78 19.32 4.07
CA ALA A 187 1.99 17.92 3.73
C ALA A 187 2.99 17.80 2.57
N SER A 188 3.59 16.62 2.45
CA SER A 188 4.54 16.30 1.38
C SER A 188 4.07 15.12 0.55
N LEU A 189 4.52 15.08 -0.71
CA LEU A 189 4.28 14.01 -1.66
C LEU A 189 5.62 13.40 -2.09
N GLY A 190 5.73 12.07 -2.03
CA GLY A 190 6.88 11.32 -2.52
C GLY A 190 6.48 10.28 -3.56
N PHE A 191 7.29 10.11 -4.60
CA PHE A 191 7.09 9.09 -5.62
C PHE A 191 7.90 7.84 -5.26
N LEU A 192 7.22 6.70 -5.20
CA LEU A 192 7.81 5.42 -4.84
C LEU A 192 8.28 4.70 -6.10
N PHE A 193 9.59 4.49 -6.19
CA PHE A 193 10.22 3.69 -7.22
C PHE A 193 11.40 2.91 -6.62
N GLU A 194 11.17 1.66 -6.24
CA GLU A 194 12.13 0.81 -5.54
C GLU A 194 13.38 0.48 -6.39
N HIS A 195 13.25 0.52 -7.71
CA HIS A 195 14.39 0.31 -8.61
C HIS A 195 15.37 1.49 -8.61
N ALA A 196 15.05 2.62 -7.98
CA ALA A 196 15.98 3.75 -7.82
C ALA A 196 17.30 3.32 -7.15
N TRP A 197 17.24 2.33 -6.24
CA TRP A 197 18.40 1.81 -5.52
C TRP A 197 19.40 1.10 -6.44
N THR A 198 18.91 0.32 -7.42
CA THR A 198 19.78 -0.42 -8.35
C THR A 198 20.34 0.48 -9.45
N LEU A 199 19.66 1.59 -9.75
CA LEU A 199 20.11 2.59 -10.72
C LEU A 199 21.13 3.57 -10.14
N SER A 200 21.26 3.65 -8.81
CA SER A 200 22.13 4.61 -8.13
C SER A 200 23.38 3.95 -7.56
N SER A 201 24.49 4.05 -8.28
CA SER A 201 25.79 3.49 -7.85
C SER A 201 26.28 4.06 -6.51
N THR A 202 25.93 5.30 -6.17
CA THR A 202 26.31 5.95 -4.91
C THR A 202 25.53 5.43 -3.72
N GLN A 203 24.34 4.83 -3.95
CA GLN A 203 23.46 4.32 -2.89
C GLN A 203 23.54 2.80 -2.71
N GLN A 204 24.48 2.14 -3.39
CA GLN A 204 24.62 0.68 -3.33
C GLN A 204 24.82 0.16 -1.89
N GLY A 205 25.52 0.92 -1.04
CA GLY A 205 25.70 0.57 0.37
C GLY A 205 24.38 0.57 1.15
N GLN A 206 23.52 1.56 0.93
CA GLN A 206 22.19 1.63 1.54
C GLN A 206 21.30 0.48 1.04
N TYR A 207 21.33 0.20 -0.26
CA TYR A 207 20.60 -0.92 -0.84
C TYR A 207 20.98 -2.27 -0.21
N LEU A 208 22.28 -2.54 -0.07
CA LEU A 208 22.76 -3.76 0.57
C LEU A 208 22.36 -3.85 2.05
N HIS A 209 22.35 -2.71 2.76
CA HIS A 209 21.88 -2.65 4.14
C HIS A 209 20.39 -2.98 4.25
N ILE A 210 19.55 -2.40 3.38
CA ILE A 210 18.11 -2.71 3.31
C ILE A 210 17.91 -4.21 3.07
N LEU A 211 18.62 -4.80 2.10
CA LEU A 211 18.49 -6.23 1.81
C LEU A 211 18.91 -7.12 2.99
N MET A 212 19.96 -6.74 3.72
CA MET A 212 20.42 -7.48 4.89
C MET A 212 19.40 -7.42 6.02
N ASP A 213 18.91 -6.22 6.35
CA ASP A 213 17.93 -6.00 7.41
C ASP A 213 16.60 -6.69 7.12
N ILE A 214 16.14 -6.66 5.87
CA ILE A 214 14.95 -7.42 5.43
C ILE A 214 15.15 -8.91 5.66
N MET A 215 16.28 -9.47 5.22
CA MET A 215 16.54 -10.91 5.35
C MET A 215 16.64 -11.36 6.81
N GLU A 216 17.20 -10.52 7.69
CA GLU A 216 17.23 -10.75 9.13
C GLU A 216 15.80 -10.78 9.69
N LYS A 217 14.97 -9.80 9.34
CA LYS A 217 13.55 -9.76 9.73
C LYS A 217 12.74 -10.95 9.21
N VAL A 218 13.04 -11.46 8.01
CA VAL A 218 12.42 -12.70 7.51
C VAL A 218 12.88 -13.90 8.34
N ALA A 219 14.17 -14.00 8.63
CA ALA A 219 14.73 -15.11 9.41
C ALA A 219 14.18 -15.16 10.84
N ASP A 220 13.97 -13.99 11.46
CA ASP A 220 13.40 -13.86 12.81
C ASP A 220 11.86 -13.97 12.82
N GLY A 221 11.24 -14.04 11.65
CA GLY A 221 9.79 -14.15 11.51
C GLY A 221 9.02 -12.85 11.80
N VAL A 222 9.73 -11.72 11.87
CA VAL A 222 9.17 -10.35 11.99
C VAL A 222 8.37 -9.99 10.75
N ILE A 223 8.89 -10.34 9.57
CA ILE A 223 8.16 -10.22 8.31
C ILE A 223 8.02 -11.60 7.67
N ARG A 224 6.82 -11.89 7.17
CA ARG A 224 6.46 -13.14 6.52
C ARG A 224 5.88 -12.82 5.15
N PRO A 225 6.52 -13.27 4.05
CA PRO A 225 5.97 -13.06 2.72
C PRO A 225 4.71 -13.90 2.54
N ASN A 226 3.68 -13.28 1.95
CA ASN A 226 2.46 -13.98 1.59
C ASN A 226 2.63 -14.63 0.20
N VAL A 227 2.93 -15.93 0.19
CA VAL A 227 3.02 -16.72 -1.06
C VAL A 227 1.66 -17.34 -1.34
N TYR A 228 0.95 -16.80 -2.32
CA TYR A 228 -0.36 -17.29 -2.74
C TYR A 228 -0.26 -18.63 -3.47
N HIS A 229 0.67 -18.74 -4.41
CA HIS A 229 0.86 -19.96 -5.18
C HIS A 229 2.29 -20.08 -5.72
N THR A 230 2.84 -21.30 -5.73
CA THR A 230 4.08 -21.62 -6.44
C THR A 230 3.80 -22.32 -7.76
N VAL A 231 4.41 -21.89 -8.85
CA VAL A 231 4.18 -22.46 -10.19
C VAL A 231 5.48 -22.95 -10.82
N SER A 232 5.40 -23.98 -11.66
CA SER A 232 6.52 -24.40 -12.51
C SER A 232 6.66 -23.46 -13.71
N PHE A 233 7.80 -23.51 -14.38
CA PHE A 233 8.07 -22.72 -15.58
C PHE A 233 7.02 -22.94 -16.68
N ASP A 234 6.57 -24.18 -16.89
CA ASP A 234 5.60 -24.52 -17.94
C ASP A 234 4.22 -23.89 -17.72
N SER A 235 3.84 -23.66 -16.46
CA SER A 235 2.54 -23.07 -16.09
C SER A 235 2.53 -21.54 -16.07
N VAL A 236 3.68 -20.88 -16.32
CA VAL A 236 3.81 -19.41 -16.29
C VAL A 236 2.86 -18.72 -17.28
N PRO A 237 2.74 -19.14 -18.56
CA PRO A 237 1.88 -18.44 -19.52
C PRO A 237 0.41 -18.43 -19.12
N GLU A 238 -0.09 -19.53 -18.54
CA GLU A 238 -1.47 -19.62 -18.05
C GLU A 238 -1.67 -18.77 -16.79
N THR A 239 -0.68 -18.77 -15.92
CA THR A 239 -0.70 -18.02 -14.66
C THR A 239 -0.67 -16.51 -14.92
N MET A 240 0.13 -16.05 -15.88
CA MET A 240 0.19 -14.63 -16.30
C MET A 240 -1.18 -14.11 -16.76
N LYS A 241 -2.01 -14.95 -17.39
CA LYS A 241 -3.38 -14.57 -17.78
C LYS A 241 -4.30 -14.36 -16.57
N LYS A 242 -4.07 -15.08 -15.48
CA LYS A 242 -4.85 -14.99 -14.23
C LYS A 242 -4.33 -13.93 -13.27
N LEU A 243 -3.09 -13.45 -13.46
CA LEU A 243 -2.41 -12.52 -12.56
C LEU A 243 -3.23 -11.24 -12.23
N PRO A 244 -3.97 -10.62 -13.17
CA PRO A 244 -4.82 -9.46 -12.85
C PRO A 244 -5.96 -9.73 -11.85
N SER A 245 -6.34 -11.00 -11.67
CA SER A 245 -7.38 -11.43 -10.71
C SER A 245 -6.82 -11.81 -9.35
N VAL A 246 -5.50 -12.02 -9.25
CA VAL A 246 -4.85 -12.39 -7.99
C VAL A 246 -4.47 -11.12 -7.24
N ARG A 247 -5.13 -10.90 -6.11
CA ARG A 247 -4.95 -9.69 -5.29
C ARG A 247 -4.29 -9.95 -3.94
N VAL A 248 -4.41 -11.19 -3.44
CA VAL A 248 -3.83 -11.60 -2.17
C VAL A 248 -2.47 -12.26 -2.43
N GLY A 249 -1.44 -11.75 -1.78
CA GLY A 249 -0.10 -12.34 -1.82
C GLY A 249 0.58 -12.32 -3.18
N LYS A 250 1.56 -13.20 -3.34
CA LYS A 250 2.45 -13.26 -4.50
C LYS A 250 2.50 -14.66 -5.11
N ILE A 251 2.61 -14.70 -6.43
CA ILE A 251 2.87 -15.93 -7.16
C ILE A 251 4.38 -16.06 -7.37
N VAL A 252 4.94 -17.21 -7.01
CA VAL A 252 6.38 -17.46 -7.15
C VAL A 252 6.61 -18.58 -8.16
N MET A 253 7.40 -18.32 -9.18
CA MET A 253 7.85 -19.37 -10.09
C MET A 253 9.03 -20.11 -9.46
N LYS A 254 8.93 -21.44 -9.41
CA LYS A 254 10.02 -22.32 -8.99
C LYS A 254 10.75 -22.82 -10.25
N MET A 255 12.06 -22.64 -10.27
CA MET A 255 12.93 -23.31 -11.23
C MET A 255 13.41 -24.60 -10.54
N ASP A 256 13.12 -25.75 -11.16
CA ASP A 256 13.59 -27.06 -10.71
C ASP A 256 15.07 -27.28 -11.07
#